data_AF-A0A7W7RQ79-F1
#
_entry.id   AF-A0A7W7RQ79-F1
#
_cell.length_a   1.000
_cell.length_b   1.000
_cell.length_c   1.000
_cell.angle_alpha   90.00
_cell.angle_beta   90.00
_cell.angle_gamma   90.00
#
_symmetry.space_group_name_H-M   'P 1'
#
loop_
_entity.id
_entity.type
_entity.pdbx_description
1 polymer ?
#
loop_
_entity_poly.entity_id
_entity_poly.type
_entity_poly.pdbx_seq_one_letter_code
_entity_poly.pdbx_strand_id
1 'polypeptide(L)'
;MRFHIPLTALPRLAAVAAAGVLVAGCGGGTQQAAPAENETPADGQSSGSPDGREPPETELTIELSLAEAGDRELASEDFEAGTWTLTCAPAGGDHPAPEAACADLEDVGVEAFDEAPGDQMCTHIYGGPETAEVSGHVAGTEVDTEFTRENGCEIDRYDTMGAVLNP
;
A
#
# COMPACT_ATOMS: atom_id res chain seq x y z
N MET A 1 20.79 -4.27 -39.66
CA MET A 1 21.78 -3.27 -39.18
C MET A 1 22.29 -3.76 -37.84
N ARG A 2 23.58 -4.06 -37.72
CA ARG A 2 24.19 -4.66 -36.52
C ARG A 2 24.62 -3.55 -35.57
N PHE A 3 23.86 -3.32 -34.51
CA PHE A 3 24.20 -2.34 -33.47
C PHE A 3 25.21 -2.95 -32.49
N HIS A 4 26.37 -2.30 -32.39
CA HIS A 4 27.42 -2.64 -31.45
C HIS A 4 27.16 -1.88 -30.15
N ILE A 5 27.00 -2.62 -29.05
CA ILE A 5 26.81 -2.08 -27.68
C ILE A 5 28.20 -1.79 -27.08
N PRO A 6 28.53 -0.54 -26.70
CA PRO A 6 29.73 -0.26 -25.95
C PRO A 6 29.51 -0.52 -24.45
N LEU A 7 30.16 -1.56 -23.93
CA LEU A 7 30.39 -1.76 -22.50
C LEU A 7 31.31 -0.65 -21.97
N THR A 8 30.77 0.28 -21.19
CA THR A 8 31.56 1.24 -20.41
C THR A 8 31.42 0.97 -18.92
N ALA A 9 32.58 0.79 -18.29
CA ALA A 9 32.79 0.31 -16.94
C ALA A 9 32.36 1.32 -15.86
N LEU A 10 31.79 0.79 -14.77
CA LEU A 10 31.52 1.52 -13.53
C LEU A 10 32.82 1.91 -12.82
N PRO A 11 32.98 3.15 -12.33
CA PRO A 11 33.97 3.45 -11.32
C PRO A 11 33.42 3.10 -9.93
N ARG A 12 34.10 2.17 -9.26
CA ARG A 12 34.03 1.99 -7.82
C ARG A 12 34.71 3.16 -7.14
N LEU A 13 33.96 3.95 -6.37
CA LEU A 13 34.52 4.91 -5.42
C LEU A 13 34.22 4.41 -4.01
N ALA A 14 35.30 3.99 -3.34
CA ALA A 14 35.35 3.69 -1.92
C ALA A 14 36.08 4.83 -1.20
N ALA A 15 35.50 5.33 -0.11
CA ALA A 15 36.18 6.04 0.99
C ALA A 15 35.15 6.21 2.14
N VAL A 16 35.21 5.47 3.27
CA VAL A 16 36.10 5.58 4.44
C VAL A 16 35.54 6.47 5.57
N ALA A 17 35.19 5.81 6.69
CA ALA A 17 35.31 6.15 8.13
C ALA A 17 34.64 7.45 8.67
N ALA A 18 34.20 7.61 9.93
CA ALA A 18 34.46 6.93 11.20
C ALA A 18 33.41 7.37 12.28
N ALA A 19 33.38 6.63 13.41
CA ALA A 19 32.99 7.06 14.77
C ALA A 19 31.51 7.41 15.03
N GLY A 20 30.75 6.60 15.78
CA GLY A 20 30.71 6.59 17.27
C GLY A 20 29.25 6.92 17.66
N VAL A 21 28.54 6.19 18.52
CA VAL A 21 28.66 6.08 19.98
C VAL A 21 27.73 4.95 20.43
N LEU A 22 28.19 4.10 21.34
CA LEU A 22 27.39 3.11 22.05
C LEU A 22 26.72 3.77 23.27
N VAL A 23 25.41 3.61 23.44
CA VAL A 23 24.75 3.73 24.75
C VAL A 23 23.96 2.44 24.99
N ALA A 24 24.49 1.61 25.88
CA ALA A 24 23.80 0.48 26.48
C ALA A 24 22.97 1.01 27.66
N GLY A 25 21.64 1.03 27.51
CA GLY A 25 20.71 1.28 28.60
C GLY A 25 20.21 -0.03 29.20
N CYS A 26 20.90 -0.53 30.23
CA CYS A 26 20.40 -1.63 31.06
C CYS A 26 19.67 -1.04 32.27
N GLY A 27 18.35 -1.02 32.24
CA GLY A 27 17.49 -0.66 33.37
C GLY A 27 16.84 -1.90 33.99
N GLY A 28 17.63 -2.72 34.69
CA GLY A 28 17.12 -3.83 35.48
C GLY A 28 16.56 -3.34 36.82
N GLY A 29 15.23 -3.31 36.94
CA GLY A 29 14.53 -3.05 38.19
C GLY A 29 13.77 -4.29 38.66
N THR A 30 14.45 -5.25 39.29
CA THR A 30 13.80 -6.31 40.05
C THR A 30 13.33 -5.76 41.40
N GLN A 31 12.03 -5.54 41.56
CA GLN A 31 11.41 -5.37 42.88
C GLN A 31 10.75 -6.67 43.31
N GLN A 32 11.54 -7.37 44.12
CA GLN A 32 11.25 -8.28 45.21
C GLN A 32 9.76 -8.41 45.61
N ALA A 33 9.26 -9.63 45.47
CA ALA A 33 8.02 -10.12 46.07
C ALA A 33 8.17 -10.31 47.58
N ALA A 34 7.09 -10.00 48.32
CA ALA A 34 6.81 -10.44 49.69
C ALA A 34 5.26 -10.48 49.87
N PRO A 35 4.73 -11.16 50.91
CA PRO A 35 3.95 -12.38 50.76
C PRO A 35 2.42 -12.19 50.77
N ALA A 36 1.74 -13.31 50.50
CA ALA A 36 0.31 -13.53 50.39
C ALA A 36 -0.56 -12.83 51.45
N GLU A 37 -1.53 -12.06 50.97
CA GLU A 37 -2.81 -11.84 51.63
C GLU A 37 -3.91 -12.42 50.74
N ASN A 38 -4.80 -13.17 51.38
CA ASN A 38 -5.72 -14.12 50.79
C ASN A 38 -7.06 -13.42 50.51
N GLU A 39 -7.34 -13.06 49.25
CA GLU A 39 -8.67 -12.58 48.85
C GLU A 39 -9.06 -13.14 47.47
N THR A 40 -9.83 -14.24 47.48
CA THR A 40 -10.75 -14.60 46.39
C THR A 40 -12.07 -13.92 46.74
N PRO A 41 -12.67 -13.07 45.87
CA PRO A 41 -13.38 -13.60 44.71
C PRO A 41 -13.50 -12.69 43.49
N ALA A 42 -13.44 -13.30 42.30
CA ALA A 42 -14.46 -13.21 41.26
C ALA A 42 -13.80 -13.69 39.97
N ASP A 43 -14.24 -14.85 39.48
CA ASP A 43 -14.18 -15.18 38.06
C ASP A 43 -15.03 -14.14 37.30
N GLY A 44 -14.43 -12.97 37.09
CA GLY A 44 -14.79 -12.07 36.02
C GLY A 44 -14.42 -12.80 34.74
N GLN A 45 -15.35 -13.61 34.24
CA GLN A 45 -15.39 -14.01 32.85
C GLN A 45 -15.24 -12.73 32.04
N SER A 46 -14.03 -12.51 31.55
CA SER A 46 -13.80 -11.61 30.44
C SER A 46 -14.49 -12.28 29.27
N SER A 47 -15.79 -12.01 29.13
CA SER A 47 -16.48 -12.09 27.85
C SER A 47 -15.83 -11.03 26.97
N GLY A 48 -14.61 -11.32 26.50
CA GLY A 48 -14.02 -10.59 25.40
C GLY A 48 -14.90 -10.86 24.20
N SER A 49 -15.85 -9.97 23.95
CA SER A 49 -16.49 -9.88 22.65
C SER A 49 -15.38 -9.81 21.59
N PRO A 50 -15.47 -10.57 20.48
CA PRO A 50 -14.50 -10.48 19.40
C PRO A 50 -14.55 -9.14 18.63
N ASP A 51 -15.28 -8.14 19.08
CA ASP A 51 -15.41 -6.84 18.41
C ASP A 51 -14.96 -5.70 19.34
N GLY A 52 -13.66 -5.67 19.61
CA GLY A 52 -12.97 -4.52 20.19
C GLY A 52 -11.83 -4.05 19.28
N ARG A 53 -11.99 -4.25 17.97
CA ARG A 53 -11.01 -3.78 16.98
C ARG A 53 -11.43 -2.37 16.63
N GLU A 54 -10.56 -1.40 16.92
CA GLU A 54 -10.70 -0.05 16.39
C GLU A 54 -10.83 -0.15 14.86
N PRO A 55 -11.72 0.64 14.22
CA PRO A 55 -11.83 0.62 12.77
C PRO A 55 -10.47 0.98 12.15
N PRO A 56 -10.12 0.40 10.99
CA PRO A 56 -8.85 0.68 10.35
C PRO A 56 -8.78 2.15 9.93
N GLU A 57 -7.58 2.73 9.98
CA GLU A 57 -7.38 4.14 9.56
C GLU A 57 -7.64 4.33 8.07
N THR A 58 -7.48 3.26 7.29
CA THR A 58 -7.79 3.21 5.85
C THR A 58 -8.61 1.96 5.57
N GLU A 59 -9.70 2.11 4.82
CA GLU A 59 -10.52 1.02 4.30
C GLU A 59 -10.90 1.37 2.86
N LEU A 60 -10.50 0.51 1.92
CA LEU A 60 -10.76 0.69 0.50
C LEU A 60 -11.43 -0.55 -0.09
N THR A 61 -12.36 -0.31 -1.00
CA THR A 61 -12.86 -1.28 -1.97
C THR A 61 -12.26 -0.94 -3.33
N ILE A 62 -11.58 -1.91 -3.94
CA ILE A 62 -10.86 -1.77 -5.21
C ILE A 62 -11.51 -2.72 -6.21
N GLU A 63 -12.01 -2.21 -7.32
CA GLU A 63 -12.56 -3.02 -8.41
C GLU A 63 -11.71 -2.82 -9.66
N LEU A 64 -11.00 -3.87 -10.08
CA LEU A 64 -10.26 -3.89 -11.34
C LEU A 64 -11.10 -4.52 -12.44
N SER A 65 -11.23 -3.82 -13.56
CA SER A 65 -11.99 -4.30 -14.71
C SER A 65 -11.37 -3.86 -16.04
N LEU A 66 -12.02 -4.24 -17.14
CA LEU A 66 -11.67 -3.76 -18.48
C LEU A 66 -12.73 -2.75 -18.93
N ALA A 67 -12.30 -1.66 -19.55
CA ALA A 67 -13.16 -0.62 -20.11
C ALA A 67 -14.28 -1.22 -20.98
N GLU A 68 -13.95 -2.20 -21.82
CA GLU A 68 -14.94 -3.06 -22.47
C GLU A 68 -14.65 -4.55 -22.25
N ALA A 69 -15.71 -5.35 -22.07
CA ALA A 69 -15.58 -6.81 -21.88
C ALA A 69 -14.90 -7.55 -23.05
N GLY A 70 -14.84 -6.91 -24.23
CA GLY A 70 -14.18 -7.44 -25.44
C GLY A 70 -12.66 -7.24 -25.47
N ASP A 71 -12.10 -6.41 -24.57
CA ASP A 71 -10.72 -5.93 -24.67
C ASP A 71 -9.69 -6.85 -24.01
N ARG A 72 -10.07 -8.10 -23.69
CA ARG A 72 -9.17 -9.08 -23.07
C ARG A 72 -7.85 -9.24 -23.81
N GLU A 73 -7.87 -9.22 -25.14
CA GLU A 73 -6.65 -9.37 -25.96
C GLU A 73 -5.75 -8.12 -25.95
N LEU A 74 -6.26 -6.99 -25.47
CA LEU A 74 -5.54 -5.72 -25.34
C LEU A 74 -5.02 -5.49 -23.91
N ALA A 75 -5.56 -6.21 -22.93
CA ALA A 75 -5.10 -6.18 -21.55
C ALA A 75 -3.68 -6.75 -21.44
N SER A 76 -2.97 -6.31 -20.40
CA SER A 76 -1.69 -6.89 -19.99
C SER A 76 -1.84 -8.38 -19.65
N GLU A 77 -0.79 -9.16 -19.94
CA GLU A 77 -0.82 -10.62 -19.80
C GLU A 77 -1.08 -11.07 -18.35
N ASP A 78 -0.67 -10.25 -17.39
CA ASP A 78 -0.77 -10.50 -15.95
C ASP A 78 -2.03 -9.87 -15.33
N PHE A 79 -2.89 -9.21 -16.12
CA PHE A 79 -4.10 -8.58 -15.60
C PHE A 79 -5.16 -9.60 -15.19
N GLU A 80 -5.64 -9.47 -13.96
CA GLU A 80 -6.80 -10.19 -13.44
C GLU A 80 -7.85 -9.18 -12.97
N ALA A 81 -9.06 -9.28 -13.53
CA ALA A 81 -10.21 -8.51 -13.05
C ALA A 81 -10.72 -9.10 -11.73
N GLY A 82 -11.12 -8.24 -10.81
CA GLY A 82 -11.57 -8.66 -9.48
C GLY A 82 -11.99 -7.48 -8.62
N THR A 83 -12.54 -7.81 -7.46
CA THR A 83 -12.91 -6.85 -6.43
C THR A 83 -12.24 -7.25 -5.13
N TRP A 84 -11.56 -6.31 -4.48
CA TRP A 84 -10.84 -6.56 -3.24
C TRP A 84 -11.14 -5.53 -2.17
N THR A 85 -11.07 -5.96 -0.92
CA THR A 85 -10.99 -5.06 0.23
C THR A 85 -9.55 -4.89 0.70
N LEU A 86 -9.14 -3.67 1.01
CA LEU A 86 -7.85 -3.35 1.61
C LEU A 86 -8.07 -2.52 2.87
N THR A 87 -7.48 -2.96 3.98
CA THR A 87 -7.43 -2.18 5.22
C THR A 87 -5.99 -1.86 5.57
N CYS A 88 -5.70 -0.66 6.09
CA CYS A 88 -4.38 -0.31 6.62
C CYS A 88 -4.50 0.19 8.07
N ALA A 89 -3.43 -0.06 8.85
CA ALA A 89 -3.38 0.17 10.30
C ALA A 89 -4.58 -0.47 11.07
N PRO A 90 -4.70 -1.82 11.09
CA PRO A 90 -3.74 -2.81 10.59
C PRO A 90 -3.94 -3.20 9.12
N ALA A 91 -2.85 -3.63 8.46
CA ALA A 91 -2.88 -4.20 7.10
C ALA A 91 -3.77 -5.45 7.06
N GLY A 92 -4.68 -5.52 6.10
CA GLY A 92 -5.66 -6.62 6.00
C GLY A 92 -6.62 -6.46 4.83
N GLY A 93 -7.78 -7.12 4.94
CA GLY A 93 -8.72 -7.31 3.84
C GLY A 93 -8.46 -8.58 3.04
N ASP A 94 -9.03 -8.66 1.85
CA ASP A 94 -8.87 -9.78 0.91
C ASP A 94 -8.00 -9.43 -0.31
N HIS A 95 -7.43 -8.22 -0.33
CA HIS A 95 -6.39 -7.83 -1.28
C HIS A 95 -5.22 -8.84 -1.26
N PRO A 96 -4.68 -9.29 -2.41
CA PRO A 96 -3.67 -10.36 -2.47
C PRO A 96 -2.33 -10.02 -1.82
N ALA A 97 -1.99 -8.73 -1.73
CA ALA A 97 -0.76 -8.23 -1.12
C ALA A 97 -1.02 -7.03 -0.18
N PRO A 98 -1.73 -7.21 0.95
CA PRO A 98 -2.21 -6.09 1.76
C PRO A 98 -1.08 -5.32 2.42
N GLU A 99 0.00 -5.97 2.86
CA GLU A 99 1.14 -5.27 3.46
C GLU A 99 1.91 -4.43 2.45
N ALA A 100 2.05 -4.91 1.21
CA ALA A 100 2.73 -4.16 0.14
C ALA A 100 1.86 -2.98 -0.32
N ALA A 101 0.56 -3.21 -0.52
CA ALA A 101 -0.38 -2.16 -0.89
C ALA A 101 -0.45 -1.04 0.16
N CYS A 102 -0.46 -1.38 1.45
CA CYS A 102 -0.40 -0.36 2.50
C CYS A 102 0.92 0.44 2.49
N ALA A 103 2.05 -0.21 2.24
CA ALA A 103 3.33 0.48 2.15
C ALA A 103 3.36 1.47 0.95
N ASP A 104 2.84 1.06 -0.21
CA ASP A 104 2.73 1.93 -1.37
C ASP A 104 1.76 3.10 -1.10
N LEU A 105 0.62 2.86 -0.43
CA LEU A 105 -0.30 3.93 -0.01
C LEU A 105 0.35 4.97 0.92
N GLU A 106 1.17 4.52 1.87
CA GLU A 106 1.92 5.41 2.77
C GLU A 106 2.91 6.29 2.00
N ASP A 107 3.55 5.74 0.95
CA ASP A 107 4.53 6.46 0.14
C ASP A 107 3.89 7.49 -0.81
N VAL A 108 2.75 7.17 -1.42
CA VAL A 108 2.08 8.04 -2.40
C VAL A 108 1.13 9.05 -1.76
N GLY A 109 0.55 8.72 -0.61
CA GLY A 109 -0.39 9.56 0.12
C GLY A 109 -1.76 9.72 -0.55
N VAL A 110 -2.66 10.45 0.11
CA VAL A 110 -4.06 10.61 -0.31
C VAL A 110 -4.22 11.44 -1.60
N GLU A 111 -3.25 12.27 -1.95
CA GLU A 111 -3.27 13.07 -3.18
C GLU A 111 -3.21 12.20 -4.45
N ALA A 112 -2.77 10.93 -4.34
CA ALA A 112 -2.78 9.99 -5.46
C ALA A 112 -4.19 9.63 -5.97
N PHE A 113 -5.22 9.85 -5.15
CA PHE A 113 -6.62 9.62 -5.50
C PHE A 113 -7.26 10.80 -6.24
N ASP A 114 -6.61 11.96 -6.25
CA ASP A 114 -7.08 13.13 -6.99
C ASP A 114 -7.02 12.85 -8.50
N GLU A 115 -8.04 13.32 -9.23
CA GLU A 115 -8.02 13.26 -10.70
C GLU A 115 -6.88 14.11 -11.26
N ALA A 116 -6.31 13.68 -12.39
CA ALA A 116 -5.32 14.49 -13.09
C ALA A 116 -5.92 15.85 -13.49
N PRO A 117 -5.22 16.98 -13.30
CA PRO A 117 -5.75 18.28 -13.67
C PRO A 117 -6.11 18.34 -15.16
N GLY A 118 -7.33 18.78 -15.49
CA GLY A 118 -7.80 18.78 -16.88
C GLY A 118 -7.02 19.69 -17.86
N ASP A 119 -6.22 20.62 -17.34
CA ASP A 119 -5.31 21.49 -18.11
C ASP A 119 -3.85 21.00 -18.11
N GLN A 120 -3.56 19.86 -17.46
CA GLN A 120 -2.25 19.22 -17.52
C GLN A 120 -1.96 18.73 -18.94
N MET A 121 -0.76 19.02 -19.44
CA MET A 121 -0.30 18.51 -20.73
C MET A 121 0.12 17.05 -20.57
N CYS A 122 -0.66 16.14 -21.17
CA CYS A 122 -0.45 14.69 -21.11
C CYS A 122 -0.14 14.12 -22.49
N THR A 123 0.65 13.05 -22.56
CA THR A 123 0.88 12.36 -23.84
C THR A 123 -0.36 11.54 -24.24
N HIS A 124 -0.70 11.50 -25.52
CA HIS A 124 -1.78 10.65 -26.04
C HIS A 124 -1.32 9.21 -26.28
N ILE A 125 -0.69 8.61 -25.26
CA ILE A 125 -0.26 7.21 -25.27
C ILE A 125 -1.33 6.42 -24.53
N TYR A 126 -1.93 5.46 -25.22
CA TYR A 126 -2.87 4.52 -24.62
C TYR A 126 -2.10 3.36 -23.99
N GLY A 127 -2.26 3.17 -22.69
CA GLY A 127 -1.54 2.19 -21.87
C GLY A 127 -2.23 0.83 -21.77
N GLY A 128 -3.55 0.80 -22.00
CA GLY A 128 -4.34 -0.42 -22.02
C GLY A 128 -5.80 -0.18 -21.60
N PRO A 129 -6.65 -1.20 -21.71
CA PRO A 129 -8.07 -1.14 -21.37
C PRO A 129 -8.36 -1.31 -19.89
N GLU A 130 -7.35 -1.56 -19.05
CA GLU A 130 -7.56 -1.76 -17.62
C GLU A 130 -8.04 -0.49 -16.93
N THR A 131 -9.03 -0.65 -16.06
CA THR A 131 -9.56 0.41 -15.20
C THR A 131 -9.59 -0.08 -13.75
N ALA A 132 -9.54 0.87 -12.81
CA ALA A 132 -9.70 0.61 -11.40
C ALA A 132 -10.69 1.61 -10.78
N GLU A 133 -11.80 1.13 -10.22
CA GLU A 133 -12.67 1.95 -9.37
C GLU A 133 -12.23 1.75 -7.92
N VAL A 134 -11.91 2.84 -7.22
CA VAL A 134 -11.47 2.79 -5.82
C VAL A 134 -12.34 3.69 -4.97
N SER A 135 -12.93 3.11 -3.93
CA SER A 135 -13.83 3.81 -3.00
C SER A 135 -13.53 3.46 -1.55
N GLY A 136 -13.86 4.37 -0.62
CA GLY A 136 -13.69 4.17 0.82
C GLY A 136 -13.08 5.38 1.50
N HIS A 137 -12.16 5.17 2.44
CA HIS A 137 -11.47 6.26 3.14
C HIS A 137 -9.99 5.98 3.37
N VAL A 138 -9.18 7.05 3.34
CA VAL A 138 -7.75 7.05 3.66
C VAL A 138 -7.48 8.11 4.72
N ALA A 139 -7.02 7.72 5.91
CA ALA A 139 -6.72 8.62 7.02
C ALA A 139 -7.86 9.63 7.31
N GLY A 140 -9.12 9.18 7.22
CA GLY A 140 -10.33 9.99 7.43
C GLY A 140 -10.75 10.88 6.26
N THR A 141 -10.11 10.77 5.10
CA THR A 141 -10.52 11.42 3.85
C THR A 141 -11.27 10.41 2.99
N GLU A 142 -12.52 10.73 2.63
CA GLU A 142 -13.31 9.90 1.71
C GLU A 142 -12.70 9.94 0.30
N VAL A 143 -12.62 8.80 -0.35
CA VAL A 143 -12.17 8.66 -1.74
C VAL A 143 -13.21 7.88 -2.54
N ASP A 144 -13.43 8.32 -3.77
CA ASP A 144 -14.27 7.69 -4.79
C ASP A 144 -13.73 8.18 -6.14
N THR A 145 -12.92 7.36 -6.79
CA THR A 145 -12.17 7.76 -7.99
C THR A 145 -11.96 6.58 -8.93
N GLU A 146 -11.84 6.87 -10.21
CA GLU A 146 -11.48 5.91 -11.24
C GLU A 146 -10.05 6.17 -11.72
N PHE A 147 -9.25 5.12 -11.81
CA PHE A 147 -7.96 5.15 -12.49
C PHE A 147 -8.10 4.49 -13.85
N THR A 148 -7.62 5.19 -14.88
CA THR A 148 -7.59 4.67 -16.25
C THR A 148 -6.16 4.63 -16.76
N ARG A 149 -5.98 4.10 -17.97
CA ARG A 149 -4.68 4.10 -18.67
C ARG A 149 -4.80 4.75 -20.06
N GLU A 150 -5.72 5.71 -20.21
CA GLU A 150 -6.08 6.28 -21.51
C GLU A 150 -5.06 7.27 -22.09
N ASN A 151 -4.25 7.90 -21.22
CA ASN A 151 -3.22 8.86 -21.60
C ASN A 151 -2.04 8.81 -20.61
N GLY A 152 -0.96 9.54 -20.92
CA GLY A 152 0.28 9.48 -20.14
C GLY A 152 0.18 9.94 -18.68
N CYS A 153 -0.73 10.85 -18.36
CA CYS A 153 -0.93 11.26 -16.97
C CYS A 153 -1.72 10.20 -16.20
N GLU A 154 -2.74 9.62 -16.83
CA GLU A 154 -3.53 8.55 -16.24
C GLU A 154 -2.70 7.29 -16.01
N ILE A 155 -1.82 6.94 -16.98
CA ILE A 155 -0.85 5.85 -16.82
C ILE A 155 0.06 6.10 -15.61
N ASP A 156 0.62 7.31 -15.47
CA ASP A 156 1.49 7.65 -14.34
C ASP A 156 0.75 7.55 -13.00
N ARG A 157 -0.50 8.03 -12.95
CA ARG A 157 -1.37 7.94 -11.77
C ARG A 157 -1.67 6.49 -11.39
N TYR A 158 -2.01 5.66 -12.38
CA TYR A 158 -2.25 4.22 -12.21
C TYR A 158 -1.00 3.48 -11.73
N ASP A 159 0.13 3.67 -12.41
CA ASP A 159 1.38 2.95 -12.13
C ASP A 159 1.96 3.35 -10.76
N THR A 160 1.75 4.60 -10.33
CA THR A 160 2.18 5.09 -9.01
C THR A 160 1.52 4.34 -7.86
N MET A 161 0.30 3.83 -8.04
CA MET A 161 -0.42 3.07 -7.00
C MET A 161 0.20 1.71 -6.69
N GLY A 162 1.12 1.22 -7.54
CA GLY A 162 1.91 0.02 -7.26
C GLY A 162 1.04 -1.19 -6.94
N ALA A 163 1.33 -1.85 -5.82
CA ALA A 163 0.64 -3.05 -5.36
C ALA A 163 -0.84 -2.83 -5.06
N VAL A 164 -1.32 -1.59 -4.86
CA VAL A 164 -2.75 -1.32 -4.62
C VAL A 164 -3.61 -1.67 -5.83
N LEU A 165 -3.09 -1.43 -7.05
CA LEU A 165 -3.81 -1.69 -8.31
C LEU A 165 -3.19 -2.84 -9.12
N ASN A 166 -2.07 -3.41 -8.64
CA ASN A 166 -1.38 -4.54 -9.28
C ASN A 166 -1.20 -5.68 -8.25
N PRO A 167 -2.29 -6.38 -7.90
CA PRO A 167 -2.29 -7.42 -6.86
C PRO A 167 -1.54 -8.71 -7.23
#